data_AF-A0A820FK92-F1
#
_entry.id   AF-A0A820FK92-F1
#
_cell.length_a   1.000
_cell.length_b   1.000
_cell.length_c   1.000
_cell.angle_alpha   90.00
_cell.angle_beta   90.00
_cell.angle_gamma   90.00
#
_symmetry.space_group_name_H-M   'P 1'
#
loop_
_entity.id
_entity.type
_entity.pdbx_description
1 polymer ?
#
loop_
_entity_poly.entity_id
_entity_poly.type
_entity_poly.pdbx_seq_one_letter_code
_entity_poly.pdbx_strand_id
1 'polypeptide(L)'
;DVKKEPRPLVEYPHFIDRWTEQHVKSFLLDKDLDILLPVLDGMDGQLLHQTYSICQANQQAMFLSFKEDIVKSQQTTLTLKEYLTFLKEIKVYIPYTIGNQLNSPSAVCNLM
;
A
#
# COMPACT_ATOMS: atom_id res chain seq x y z
N ASP A 1 0.18 -18.05 23.47
CA ASP A 1 0.40 -16.62 23.76
C ASP A 1 1.80 -16.15 23.40
N VAL A 2 1.95 -15.61 22.18
CA VAL A 2 3.11 -14.77 21.86
C VAL A 2 2.75 -13.36 22.33
N LYS A 3 3.39 -12.93 23.41
CA LYS A 3 3.27 -11.60 23.98
C LYS A 3 3.79 -10.62 22.92
N LYS A 4 2.91 -10.03 22.09
CA LYS A 4 3.28 -8.94 21.18
C LYS A 4 3.73 -7.78 22.07
N GLU A 5 5.04 -7.52 22.10
CA GLU A 5 5.64 -6.36 22.75
C GLU A 5 4.95 -5.09 22.22
N PRO A 6 4.59 -4.11 23.06
CA PRO A 6 3.92 -2.90 22.61
C PRO A 6 4.86 -2.16 21.67
N ARG A 7 4.49 -2.14 20.37
CA ARG A 7 5.26 -1.42 19.36
C ARG A 7 5.24 0.08 19.72
N PRO A 8 6.39 0.77 19.65
CA PRO A 8 6.43 2.20 19.92
C PRO A 8 5.47 2.92 18.98
N LEU A 9 4.66 3.83 19.53
CA LEU A 9 3.81 4.72 18.75
C LEU A 9 4.72 5.65 17.96
N VAL A 10 4.99 5.30 16.70
CA VAL A 10 5.74 6.17 15.79
C VAL A 10 4.77 7.21 15.27
N GLU A 11 4.97 8.47 15.65
CA GLU A 11 4.26 9.58 15.02
C GLU A 11 4.83 9.79 13.61
N TYR A 12 4.09 9.38 12.59
CA TYR A 12 4.39 9.77 11.21
C TYR A 12 3.76 11.13 10.89
N PRO A 13 4.35 11.92 9.97
CA PRO A 13 3.74 13.14 9.46
C PRO A 13 2.32 12.89 8.94
N HIS A 14 1.44 13.88 9.10
CA HIS A 14 0.04 13.73 8.65
C HIS A 14 -0.09 13.51 7.13
N PHE A 15 0.81 14.08 6.33
CA PHE A 15 0.82 13.95 4.89
C PHE A 15 1.87 12.93 4.44
N ILE A 16 1.43 11.97 3.63
CA ILE A 16 2.26 10.88 3.15
C ILE A 16 3.51 11.37 2.41
N ASP A 17 3.45 12.49 1.67
CA ASP A 17 4.59 13.00 0.88
C ASP A 17 5.78 13.46 1.75
N ARG A 18 5.60 13.56 3.07
CA ARG A 18 6.65 13.89 4.04
C ARG A 18 7.26 12.65 4.69
N TRP A 19 6.79 11.46 4.33
CA TRP A 19 7.28 10.21 4.92
C TRP A 19 8.63 9.85 4.35
N THR A 20 9.46 9.29 5.22
CA THR A 20 10.75 8.68 4.87
C THR A 20 10.53 7.18 4.78
N GLU A 21 11.52 6.44 4.28
CA GLU A 21 11.49 4.98 4.27
C GLU A 21 11.20 4.38 5.65
N GLN A 22 11.77 4.99 6.71
CA GLN A 22 11.51 4.56 8.08
C GLN A 22 10.05 4.78 8.52
N HIS A 23 9.43 5.87 8.07
CA HIS A 23 8.01 6.13 8.34
C HIS A 23 7.13 5.09 7.63
N VAL A 24 7.41 4.78 6.36
CA VAL A 24 6.68 3.74 5.60
C VAL A 24 6.78 2.38 6.28
N LYS A 25 8.00 1.97 6.65
CA LYS A 25 8.23 0.73 7.38
C LYS A 25 7.49 0.69 8.71
N SER A 26 7.55 1.77 9.48
CA SER A 26 6.86 1.86 10.78
C SER A 26 5.35 1.76 10.62
N PHE A 27 4.78 2.43 9.61
CA PHE A 27 3.35 2.34 9.28
C PHE A 27 2.92 0.91 8.95
N LEU A 28 3.67 0.20 8.09
CA LEU A 28 3.34 -1.18 7.74
C LEU A 28 3.37 -2.10 8.97
N LEU A 29 4.34 -1.91 9.86
CA LEU A 29 4.43 -2.66 11.11
C LEU A 29 3.29 -2.31 12.08
N ASP A 30 2.97 -1.03 12.28
CA ASP A 30 1.92 -0.55 13.18
C ASP A 30 0.54 -1.09 12.78
N LYS A 31 0.28 -1.16 11.47
CA LYS A 31 -1.02 -1.59 10.91
C LYS A 31 -1.15 -3.10 10.70
N ASP A 32 -0.20 -3.90 11.19
CA ASP A 32 -0.14 -5.35 10.93
C ASP A 32 -0.17 -5.67 9.42
N LEU A 33 0.57 -4.88 8.63
CA LEU A 33 0.76 -5.01 7.17
C LEU A 33 2.21 -5.39 6.84
N ASP A 34 2.90 -6.07 7.76
CA ASP A 34 4.28 -6.52 7.58
C ASP A 34 4.48 -7.43 6.37
N ILE A 35 3.41 -8.11 5.94
CA ILE A 35 3.36 -8.92 4.70
C ILE A 35 3.67 -8.11 3.43
N LEU A 36 3.48 -6.79 3.46
CA LEU A 36 3.76 -5.90 2.32
C LEU A 36 5.20 -5.38 2.31
N LEU A 37 5.99 -5.63 3.37
CA LEU A 37 7.39 -5.19 3.43
C LEU A 37 8.21 -5.64 2.22
N PRO A 38 8.13 -6.88 1.72
CA PRO A 38 8.94 -7.29 0.56
C PRO A 38 8.74 -6.45 -0.70
N VAL A 39 7.59 -5.80 -0.83
CA VAL A 39 7.22 -5.01 -2.01
C VAL A 39 7.41 -3.51 -1.77
N LEU A 40 7.26 -3.06 -0.53
CA LEU A 40 7.21 -1.63 -0.19
C LEU A 40 8.41 -1.15 0.66
N ASP A 41 9.29 -2.05 1.10
CA ASP A 41 10.50 -1.67 1.84
C ASP A 41 11.43 -0.82 0.94
N GLY A 42 12.00 0.23 1.53
CA GLY A 42 12.81 1.22 0.80
C GLY A 42 12.01 2.25 0.00
N MET A 43 10.67 2.21 0.02
CA MET A 43 9.86 3.31 -0.53
C MET A 43 9.78 4.46 0.46
N ASP A 44 9.95 5.69 -0.02
CA ASP A 44 9.57 6.89 0.71
C ASP A 44 8.07 7.20 0.51
N GLY A 45 7.63 8.30 1.13
CA GLY A 45 6.25 8.75 1.05
C GLY A 45 5.75 9.07 -0.35
N GLN A 46 6.60 9.62 -1.21
CA GLN A 46 6.21 10.00 -2.57
C GLN A 46 6.01 8.76 -3.43
N LEU A 47 6.93 7.80 -3.38
CA LEU A 47 6.81 6.52 -4.09
C LEU A 47 5.62 5.71 -3.58
N LEU A 48 5.37 5.73 -2.27
CA LEU A 48 4.23 5.05 -1.68
C LEU A 48 2.88 5.66 -2.13
N HIS A 49 2.80 6.99 -2.24
CA HIS A 49 1.61 7.69 -2.76
C HIS A 49 1.37 7.38 -4.24
N GLN A 50 2.42 7.34 -5.06
CA GLN A 50 2.31 6.92 -6.46
C GLN A 50 1.84 5.48 -6.58
N THR A 51 2.43 4.58 -5.79
CA THR A 51 2.04 3.17 -5.71
C THR A 51 0.56 3.02 -5.35
N TYR A 52 0.08 3.75 -4.33
CA TYR A 52 -1.33 3.77 -3.97
C TYR A 52 -2.23 4.24 -5.11
N SER A 53 -1.83 5.28 -5.84
CA SER A 53 -2.61 5.81 -6.97
C SER A 53 -2.77 4.77 -8.07
N ILE A 54 -1.70 4.02 -8.37
CA ILE A 54 -1.72 2.90 -9.33
C ILE A 54 -2.61 1.76 -8.81
N CYS A 55 -2.50 1.42 -7.53
CA CYS A 55 -3.38 0.44 -6.88
C CYS A 55 -4.85 0.82 -6.97
N GLN A 56 -5.21 2.10 -6.82
CA GLN A 56 -6.58 2.59 -6.97
C GLN A 56 -7.09 2.45 -8.40
N ALA A 57 -6.26 2.79 -9.39
CA ALA A 57 -6.65 2.70 -10.80
C ALA A 57 -6.82 1.25 -11.29
N ASN A 58 -6.01 0.32 -10.77
CA ASN A 58 -5.94 -1.07 -11.26
C ASN A 58 -5.94 -2.10 -10.12
N GLN A 59 -6.95 -2.04 -9.24
CA GLN A 59 -6.97 -2.79 -7.97
C GLN A 59 -6.71 -4.29 -8.13
N GLN A 60 -7.37 -4.96 -9.08
CA GLN A 60 -7.24 -6.41 -9.27
C GLN A 60 -5.86 -6.81 -9.79
N ALA A 61 -5.34 -6.11 -10.80
CA ALA A 61 -4.04 -6.39 -11.38
C ALA A 61 -2.91 -6.16 -10.37
N MET A 62 -3.00 -5.06 -9.60
CA MET A 62 -2.00 -4.74 -8.58
C MET A 62 -2.04 -5.73 -7.40
N PHE A 63 -3.22 -6.19 -6.99
CA PHE A 63 -3.32 -7.26 -6.00
C PHE A 63 -2.60 -8.53 -6.44
N LEU A 64 -2.80 -8.96 -7.70
CA LEU A 64 -2.12 -10.13 -8.26
C LEU A 64 -0.61 -9.92 -8.33
N SER A 65 -0.15 -8.76 -8.80
CA SER A 65 1.28 -8.43 -8.86
C SER A 65 1.93 -8.48 -7.48
N PHE A 66 1.32 -7.84 -6.47
CA PHE A 66 1.85 -7.85 -5.10
C PHE A 66 1.89 -9.27 -4.54
N LYS A 67 0.83 -10.04 -4.78
CA LYS A 67 0.77 -11.44 -4.35
C LYS A 67 1.90 -12.27 -4.97
N GLU A 68 2.16 -12.10 -6.26
CA GLU A 68 3.27 -12.80 -6.94
C GLU A 68 4.63 -12.40 -6.37
N ASP A 69 4.87 -11.12 -6.16
CA ASP A 69 6.16 -10.62 -5.66
C ASP A 69 6.42 -11.05 -4.20
N ILE A 70 5.37 -11.07 -3.38
CA ILE A 70 5.46 -11.59 -2.00
C ILE A 70 5.74 -13.10 -2.00
N VAL A 71 5.09 -13.87 -2.87
CA VAL A 71 5.38 -15.32 -3.00
C VAL A 71 6.83 -15.54 -3.43
N LYS A 72 7.38 -14.73 -4.36
CA LYS A 72 8.80 -14.80 -4.76
C LYS A 72 9.74 -14.51 -3.60
N SER A 73 9.35 -13.63 -2.68
CA SER A 73 10.12 -13.29 -1.48
C SER A 73 10.11 -14.38 -0.38
N GLN A 74 9.49 -15.53 -0.63
CA GLN A 74 9.36 -16.66 0.31
C GLN A 74 8.58 -16.32 1.60
N GLN A 75 7.79 -15.25 1.57
CA GLN A 75 6.85 -14.93 2.65
C GLN A 75 5.51 -15.68 2.48
N THR A 76 4.62 -15.49 3.46
CA THR A 76 3.23 -15.96 3.40
C THR A 76 2.46 -15.34 2.22
N THR A 77 1.27 -15.84 1.93
CA THR A 77 0.44 -15.33 0.83
C THR A 77 -0.29 -14.05 1.24
N LEU A 78 -0.14 -12.98 0.46
CA LEU A 78 -0.99 -11.79 0.58
C LEU A 78 -2.47 -12.15 0.36
N THR A 79 -3.28 -11.86 1.35
CA THR A 79 -4.74 -11.99 1.28
C THR A 79 -5.39 -10.71 0.76
N LEU A 80 -6.59 -10.85 0.18
CA LEU A 80 -7.37 -9.70 -0.25
C LEU A 80 -7.70 -8.77 0.92
N LYS A 81 -7.90 -9.32 2.12
CA LYS A 81 -8.18 -8.54 3.33
C LYS A 81 -7.01 -7.62 3.69
N GLU A 82 -5.77 -8.12 3.67
CA GLU A 82 -4.58 -7.33 3.95
C GLU A 82 -4.38 -6.23 2.91
N TYR A 83 -4.56 -6.57 1.63
CA TYR A 83 -4.48 -5.58 0.54
C TYR A 83 -5.52 -4.46 0.69
N LEU A 84 -6.78 -4.80 0.96
CA LEU A 84 -7.83 -3.80 1.19
C LEU A 84 -7.60 -2.99 2.46
N THR A 85 -7.02 -3.60 3.50
CA THR A 85 -6.63 -2.91 4.73
C THR A 85 -5.55 -1.88 4.45
N PHE A 86 -4.53 -2.24 3.67
CA PHE A 86 -3.52 -1.30 3.20
C PHE A 86 -4.13 -0.09 2.50
N LEU A 87 -4.98 -0.31 1.49
CA LEU A 87 -5.62 0.79 0.76
C LEU A 87 -6.48 1.68 1.65
N LYS A 88 -7.14 1.11 2.66
CA LYS A 88 -7.96 1.86 3.61
C LYS A 88 -7.11 2.71 4.56
N GLU A 89 -6.08 2.12 5.16
CA GLU A 89 -5.26 2.79 6.18
C GLU A 89 -4.42 3.92 5.57
N ILE A 90 -3.84 3.71 4.39
CA ILE A 90 -3.00 4.73 3.72
C ILE A 90 -3.81 5.94 3.23
N LYS A 91 -5.08 5.74 2.85
CA LYS A 91 -5.96 6.79 2.34
C LYS A 91 -6.12 7.96 3.32
N VAL A 92 -5.99 7.71 4.63
CA VAL A 92 -6.11 8.74 5.68
C VAL A 92 -4.98 9.78 5.60
N TYR A 93 -3.82 9.42 5.03
CA TYR A 93 -2.64 10.27 4.93
C TYR A 93 -2.47 10.93 3.57
N ILE A 94 -3.36 10.60 2.63
CA ILE A 94 -3.36 11.17 1.29
C ILE A 94 -4.25 12.40 1.31
N PRO A 95 -3.72 13.60 1.03
CA PRO A 95 -4.53 14.80 0.97
C PRO A 95 -5.61 14.61 -0.08
N TYR A 96 -6.86 14.90 0.28
CA TYR A 96 -7.96 14.97 -0.68
C TYR A 96 -7.65 16.08 -1.69
N THR A 97 -7.08 15.72 -2.83
CA THR A 97 -7.08 16.60 -3.99
C THR A 97 -8.52 16.64 -4.52
N ILE A 98 -9.24 17.69 -4.14
CA ILE A 98 -10.46 18.09 -4.85
C ILE A 98 -10.01 18.52 -6.26
N GLY A 99 -9.88 17.57 -7.19
CA GLY A 99 -9.45 17.87 -8.56
C GLY A 99 -8.80 16.71 -9.31
N ASN A 100 -9.58 15.68 -9.66
CA ASN A 100 -9.59 15.10 -11.02
C ASN A 100 -10.60 13.95 -11.08
N GLN A 101 -11.89 14.31 -11.24
CA GLN A 101 -12.68 13.58 -12.22
C GLN A 101 -12.06 13.88 -13.59
N LEU A 102 -11.37 12.94 -14.21
CA LEU A 102 -11.34 12.79 -15.67
C LEU A 102 -10.52 11.54 -16.04
N ASN A 103 -11.24 10.63 -16.71
CA ASN A 103 -10.76 9.56 -17.60
C ASN A 103 -10.28 8.26 -16.94
N SER A 104 -11.25 7.39 -16.61
CA SER A 104 -11.10 5.97 -16.94
C SER A 104 -11.00 5.82 -18.47
N PRO A 105 -9.91 5.29 -19.03
CA PRO A 105 -10.04 4.56 -20.27
C PRO A 105 -10.61 3.18 -19.90
N SER A 106 -11.91 3.01 -20.14
CA SER A 106 -12.46 1.69 -20.37
C SER A 106 -11.77 1.12 -21.61
N ALA A 107 -10.65 0.42 -21.40
CA ALA A 107 -10.10 -0.44 -22.43
C ALA A 107 -10.95 -1.72 -22.44
N VAL A 108 -12.10 -1.61 -23.10
CA VAL A 108 -12.83 -2.75 -23.61
C VAL A 108 -11.86 -3.47 -24.56
N CYS A 109 -11.35 -4.61 -24.14
CA CYS A 109 -10.68 -5.56 -25.05
C CYS A 109 -11.72 -6.06 -26.05
N ASN A 110 -11.93 -5.29 -27.13
CA ASN A 110 -12.50 -5.84 -28.35
C ASN A 110 -11.41 -6.72 -29.00
N LEU A 111 -11.44 -8.01 -28.67
CA LEU A 111 -10.86 -9.05 -29.51
C LEU A 111 -11.82 -9.23 -30.70
N MET A 112 -11.42 -8.68 -31.86
CA MET A 112 -11.83 -9.21 -33.17
C MET A 112 -10.89 -10.34 -33.56
#